data_AF-A0AA51QCM6-F1
#
_entry.id   AF-A0AA51QCM6-F1
#
_cell.length_a   1.000
_cell.length_b   1.000
_cell.length_c   1.000
_cell.angle_alpha   90.00
_cell.angle_beta   90.00
_cell.angle_gamma   90.00
#
_symmetry.space_group_name_H-M   'P 1'
#
loop_
_entity.id
_entity.type
_entity.pdbx_description
1 polymer ?
#
loop_
_entity_poly.entity_id
_entity_poly.type
_entity_poly.pdbx_seq_one_letter_code
_entity_poly.pdbx_strand_id
1 'polypeptide(L)'
;MVFSSYSEIGAWRNLQIKKETLDHFKLNCLHDDLMHSVIELALKRINEELGSPPSSYCFFVMGSAGRFEQSIWSDQDHGIIFQENSPNAQEYFLRLGKEISDGLHQTGYAYCDGGVMASNPLWCKSMPEWMLQLANWIKESSWESIRHLLIFMDWPYLIW
;
A
#
# COMPACT_ATOMS: atom_id res chain seq x y z
N MET A 1 -1.38 13.13 -13.52
CA MET A 1 -2.57 14.03 -13.43
C MET A 1 -2.64 14.57 -12.02
N VAL A 2 -3.11 15.81 -11.80
CA VAL A 2 -3.22 16.36 -10.44
C VAL A 2 -4.68 16.29 -10.00
N PHE A 3 -4.95 15.47 -8.98
CA PHE A 3 -6.27 15.35 -8.37
C PHE A 3 -6.33 16.12 -7.06
N SER A 4 -7.50 16.67 -6.74
CA SER A 4 -7.73 17.44 -5.50
C SER A 4 -8.46 16.63 -4.43
N SER A 5 -9.07 15.50 -4.79
CA SER A 5 -9.81 14.64 -3.86
C SER A 5 -9.79 13.16 -4.28
N TYR A 6 -10.01 12.26 -3.33
CA TYR A 6 -10.20 10.82 -3.62
C TYR A 6 -11.45 10.56 -4.48
N SER A 7 -12.50 11.36 -4.32
CA SER A 7 -13.70 11.23 -5.14
C SER A 7 -13.43 11.50 -6.63
N GLU A 8 -12.56 12.46 -6.95
CA GLU A 8 -12.12 12.72 -8.33
C GLU A 8 -11.33 11.54 -8.91
N ILE A 9 -10.42 10.97 -8.13
CA ILE A 9 -9.64 9.78 -8.53
C ILE A 9 -10.59 8.59 -8.76
N GLY A 10 -11.55 8.35 -7.86
CA GLY A 10 -12.54 7.27 -8.00
C GLY A 10 -13.47 7.45 -9.20
N ALA A 11 -13.92 8.68 -9.47
CA ALA A 11 -14.68 9.00 -10.68
C ALA A 11 -13.87 8.72 -11.96
N TRP A 12 -12.59 9.11 -11.97
CA TRP A 12 -11.69 8.86 -13.08
C TRP A 12 -11.42 7.36 -13.28
N ARG A 13 -11.17 6.60 -12.20
CA ARG A 13 -11.06 5.13 -12.25
C ARG A 13 -12.27 4.51 -12.94
N ASN A 14 -13.47 4.87 -12.53
CA ASN A 14 -14.70 4.30 -13.08
C ASN A 14 -14.87 4.57 -14.59
N LEU A 15 -14.33 5.68 -15.09
CA LEU A 15 -14.33 6.02 -16.52
C LEU A 15 -13.27 5.25 -17.31
N GLN A 16 -12.07 5.05 -16.76
CA GLN A 16 -10.97 4.41 -17.49
C GLN A 16 -10.96 2.90 -17.37
N ILE A 17 -11.30 2.34 -16.21
CA ILE A 17 -11.10 0.91 -15.94
C ILE A 17 -11.86 0.02 -16.91
N LYS A 18 -13.02 0.47 -17.39
CA LYS A 18 -13.84 -0.23 -18.40
C LYS A 18 -13.22 -0.23 -19.81
N LYS A 19 -12.32 0.70 -20.11
CA LYS A 19 -11.66 0.81 -21.42
C LYS A 19 -10.46 -0.11 -21.53
N GLU A 20 -9.77 -0.32 -20.42
CA GLU A 20 -8.53 -1.11 -20.36
C GLU A 20 -8.77 -2.59 -20.01
N THR A 21 -10.03 -3.03 -19.83
CA THR A 21 -10.36 -4.39 -19.35
C THR A 21 -9.87 -5.52 -20.24
N LEU A 22 -9.61 -5.24 -21.52
CA LEU A 22 -9.21 -6.23 -22.52
C LEU A 22 -7.68 -6.36 -22.65
N ASP A 23 -6.93 -5.46 -22.00
CA ASP A 23 -5.47 -5.40 -22.06
C ASP A 23 -4.92 -5.47 -20.64
N HIS A 24 -4.46 -6.66 -20.26
CA HIS A 24 -3.93 -6.94 -18.93
C HIS A 24 -2.83 -5.98 -18.51
N PHE A 25 -1.93 -5.64 -19.44
CA PHE A 25 -0.79 -4.79 -19.15
C PHE A 25 -1.26 -3.36 -18.87
N LYS A 26 -2.11 -2.80 -19.75
CA LYS A 26 -2.64 -1.45 -19.55
C LYS A 26 -3.52 -1.34 -18.31
N LEU A 27 -4.27 -2.39 -17.98
CA LEU A 27 -5.07 -2.42 -16.77
C LEU A 27 -4.20 -2.29 -15.51
N ASN A 28 -3.10 -3.04 -15.44
CA ASN A 28 -2.19 -2.95 -14.29
C ASN A 28 -1.46 -1.60 -14.24
N CYS A 29 -0.99 -1.06 -15.38
CA CYS A 29 -0.44 0.29 -15.41
C CYS A 29 -1.46 1.37 -14.94
N LEU A 30 -2.74 1.21 -15.29
CA LEU A 30 -3.80 2.08 -14.79
C LEU A 30 -3.97 1.96 -13.26
N HIS A 31 -3.87 0.75 -12.71
CA HIS A 31 -3.89 0.55 -11.27
C HIS A 31 -2.71 1.24 -10.57
N ASP A 32 -1.50 1.12 -11.12
CA ASP A 32 -0.31 1.80 -10.59
C ASP A 32 -0.48 3.32 -10.57
N ASP A 33 -0.95 3.92 -11.68
CA ASP A 33 -1.21 5.36 -11.78
C ASP A 33 -2.27 5.84 -10.76
N LEU A 34 -3.31 5.02 -10.55
CA LEU A 34 -4.35 5.29 -9.56
C LEU A 34 -3.80 5.24 -8.14
N MET A 35 -3.06 4.19 -7.80
CA MET A 35 -2.47 4.04 -6.47
C MET A 35 -1.47 5.16 -6.19
N HIS A 36 -0.61 5.50 -7.15
CA HIS A 36 0.33 6.63 -7.04
C HIS A 36 -0.41 7.94 -6.75
N SER A 37 -1.48 8.23 -7.49
CA SER A 37 -2.28 9.44 -7.28
C SER A 37 -2.91 9.50 -5.87
N VAL A 38 -3.34 8.37 -5.33
CA VAL A 38 -3.87 8.28 -3.97
C VAL A 38 -2.78 8.51 -2.93
N ILE A 39 -1.61 7.88 -3.12
CA ILE A 39 -0.46 8.00 -2.23
C ILE A 39 0.05 9.44 -2.17
N GLU A 40 0.19 10.11 -3.32
CA GLU A 40 0.60 11.52 -3.37
C GLU A 40 -0.37 12.43 -2.60
N LEU A 41 -1.69 12.22 -2.77
CA LEU A 41 -2.69 13.01 -2.08
C LEU A 41 -2.74 12.71 -0.57
N ALA A 42 -2.58 11.44 -0.19
CA ALA A 42 -2.49 11.02 1.22
C ALA A 42 -1.26 11.63 1.90
N LEU A 43 -0.10 11.55 1.26
CA LEU A 43 1.14 12.14 1.76
C LEU A 43 1.00 13.65 1.92
N LYS A 44 0.39 14.34 0.95
CA LYS A 44 0.14 15.78 1.05
C LYS A 44 -0.70 16.12 2.29
N ARG A 45 -1.81 15.42 2.52
CA ARG A 45 -2.70 15.65 3.67
C ARG A 45 -2.00 15.39 5.00
N ILE A 46 -1.30 14.27 5.10
CA ILE A 46 -0.55 13.93 6.31
C ILE A 46 0.56 14.96 6.57
N ASN A 47 1.23 15.45 5.52
CA ASN A 47 2.24 16.49 5.65
C ASN A 47 1.65 17.83 6.13
N GLU A 48 0.43 18.18 5.71
CA GLU A 48 -0.27 19.38 6.18
C GLU A 48 -0.63 19.28 7.68
N GLU A 49 -0.89 18.07 8.18
CA GLU A 49 -1.25 17.83 9.59
C GLU A 49 -0.05 17.61 10.52
N LEU A 50 0.99 16.91 10.05
CA LEU A 50 2.13 16.42 10.86
C LEU A 50 3.48 17.03 10.50
N GLY A 51 3.57 17.70 9.36
CA GLY A 51 4.84 18.03 8.73
C GLY A 51 5.42 16.85 7.94
N SER A 52 6.64 17.04 7.44
CA SER A 52 7.32 16.07 6.57
C SER A 52 7.56 14.72 7.27
N PRO A 53 7.73 13.62 6.51
CA PRO A 53 8.08 12.32 7.06
C PRO A 53 9.34 12.42 7.94
N PRO A 54 9.34 11.80 9.14
CA PRO A 54 10.44 11.92 10.09
C PRO A 54 11.73 11.23 9.61
N SER A 55 11.62 10.28 8.69
CA SER A 55 12.77 9.62 8.06
C SER A 55 12.42 9.10 6.66
N SER A 56 13.44 8.62 5.93
CA SER A 56 13.23 7.91 4.67
C SER A 56 12.39 6.66 4.88
N TYR A 57 11.50 6.41 3.92
CA TYR A 57 10.60 5.27 3.92
C TYR A 57 10.40 4.75 2.50
N CYS A 58 9.80 3.57 2.40
CA CYS A 58 9.35 2.95 1.16
C CYS A 58 7.92 2.44 1.37
N PHE A 59 7.05 2.77 0.43
CA PHE A 59 5.74 2.15 0.30
C PHE A 59 5.82 0.95 -0.64
N PHE A 60 5.10 -0.12 -0.30
CA PHE A 60 5.13 -1.32 -1.13
C PHE A 60 3.78 -2.03 -1.24
N VAL A 61 3.44 -2.52 -2.44
CA VAL A 61 2.22 -3.26 -2.82
C VAL A 61 2.44 -4.77 -2.96
N MET A 62 1.68 -5.60 -2.26
CA MET A 62 1.80 -7.07 -2.33
C MET A 62 0.63 -7.66 -3.13
N GLY A 63 0.48 -8.99 -3.07
CA GLY A 63 -0.68 -9.67 -3.63
C GLY A 63 -0.76 -9.52 -5.15
N SER A 64 -1.97 -9.30 -5.67
CA SER A 64 -2.19 -9.16 -7.11
C SER A 64 -1.55 -7.90 -7.70
N ALA A 65 -1.50 -6.81 -6.93
CA ALA A 65 -0.78 -5.59 -7.31
C ALA A 65 0.72 -5.85 -7.40
N GLY A 66 1.26 -6.54 -6.39
CA GLY A 66 2.62 -7.05 -6.41
C GLY A 66 2.87 -7.85 -7.69
N ARG A 67 2.18 -8.97 -7.90
CA ARG A 67 2.43 -9.87 -9.04
C ARG A 67 2.07 -9.31 -10.42
N PHE A 68 1.61 -8.06 -10.54
CA PHE A 68 1.14 -7.47 -11.79
C PHE A 68 -0.01 -8.29 -12.40
N GLU A 69 -0.94 -8.73 -11.55
CA GLU A 69 -2.06 -9.63 -11.83
C GLU A 69 -3.41 -9.02 -11.45
N GLN A 70 -3.49 -7.69 -11.31
CA GLN A 70 -4.73 -7.03 -10.89
C GLN A 70 -5.84 -7.19 -11.93
N SER A 71 -7.05 -7.39 -11.43
CA SER A 71 -8.28 -7.42 -12.21
C SER A 71 -9.08 -6.14 -12.01
N ILE A 72 -10.17 -5.96 -12.77
CA ILE A 72 -11.13 -4.84 -12.61
C ILE A 72 -11.57 -4.70 -11.14
N TRP A 73 -11.77 -5.84 -10.48
CA TRP A 73 -12.06 -5.93 -9.06
C TRP A 73 -10.81 -6.46 -8.36
N SER A 74 -10.08 -5.54 -7.75
CA SER A 74 -8.92 -5.82 -6.91
C SER A 74 -9.15 -5.16 -5.56
N ASP A 75 -8.74 -5.84 -4.50
CA ASP A 75 -8.51 -5.24 -3.19
C ASP A 75 -7.14 -4.53 -3.17
N GLN A 76 -6.72 -4.12 -1.98
CA GLN A 76 -5.47 -3.44 -1.73
C GLN A 76 -4.60 -4.27 -0.78
N ASP A 77 -3.39 -4.60 -1.22
CA ASP A 77 -2.38 -5.23 -0.38
C ASP A 77 -1.14 -4.34 -0.37
N HIS A 78 -0.76 -3.77 0.77
CA HIS A 78 0.40 -2.88 0.86
C HIS A 78 1.00 -2.75 2.27
N GLY A 79 2.18 -2.15 2.35
CA GLY A 79 2.93 -1.90 3.57
C GLY A 79 3.87 -0.70 3.46
N ILE A 80 4.44 -0.30 4.60
CA ILE A 80 5.47 0.74 4.71
C ILE A 80 6.67 0.20 5.50
N ILE A 81 7.87 0.45 4.99
CA ILE A 81 9.14 0.26 5.70
C ILE A 81 9.79 1.63 5.90
N PHE A 82 10.26 1.96 7.09
CA PHE A 82 10.94 3.24 7.37
C PHE A 82 12.23 3.08 8.18
N GLN A 83 13.12 4.08 8.12
CA GLN A 83 14.45 3.98 8.73
C GLN A 83 14.47 4.24 10.24
N GLU A 84 13.79 5.29 10.70
CA GLU A 84 13.84 5.69 12.11
C GLU A 84 13.01 4.76 12.99
N ASN A 85 13.64 4.06 13.93
CA ASN A 85 12.94 3.25 14.92
C ASN A 85 12.60 4.09 16.16
N SER A 86 11.52 4.87 16.08
CA SER A 86 11.00 5.68 17.19
C SER A 86 9.47 5.63 17.25
N PRO A 87 8.86 5.87 18.43
CA PRO A 87 7.40 5.95 18.55
C PRO A 87 6.78 7.02 17.66
N ASN A 88 7.47 8.17 17.48
CA ASN A 88 7.00 9.25 16.62
C ASN A 88 6.98 8.85 15.14
N ALA A 89 8.04 8.16 14.68
CA ALA A 89 8.07 7.63 13.32
C ALA A 89 6.98 6.58 13.10
N GLN A 90 6.82 5.66 14.05
CA GLN A 90 5.76 4.65 13.99
C GLN A 90 4.36 5.28 13.92
N GLU A 91 4.09 6.30 14.74
CA GLU A 91 2.82 7.02 14.70
C GLU A 91 2.60 7.68 13.35
N TYR A 92 3.58 8.44 12.85
CA TYR A 92 3.50 9.12 11.56
C TYR A 92 3.15 8.14 10.42
N PHE A 93 3.91 7.05 10.30
CA PHE A 93 3.73 6.11 9.19
C PHE A 93 2.46 5.27 9.30
N LEU A 94 1.99 4.98 10.52
CA LEU A 94 0.67 4.37 10.69
C LEU A 94 -0.47 5.30 10.28
N ARG A 95 -0.36 6.60 10.57
CA ARG A 95 -1.36 7.57 10.10
C ARG A 95 -1.32 7.71 8.58
N LEU A 96 -0.12 7.72 7.98
CA LEU A 96 0.03 7.70 6.53
C LEU A 96 -0.58 6.44 5.91
N GLY A 97 -0.26 5.27 6.45
CA GLY A 97 -0.81 4.00 5.99
C GLY A 97 -2.34 3.95 6.10
N LYS A 98 -2.91 4.55 7.17
CA LYS A 98 -4.37 4.71 7.32
C LYS A 98 -4.97 5.64 6.26
N GLU A 99 -4.40 6.82 6.03
CA GLU A 99 -4.91 7.76 5.01
C GLU A 99 -4.84 7.15 3.60
N ILE A 100 -3.76 6.43 3.27
CA ILE A 100 -3.64 5.69 2.01
C ILE A 100 -4.73 4.62 1.92
N SER A 101 -4.94 3.83 2.97
CA SER A 101 -5.92 2.74 2.97
C SER A 101 -7.34 3.27 2.75
N ASP A 102 -7.70 4.33 3.48
CA ASP A 102 -9.00 4.98 3.41
C ASP A 102 -9.21 5.68 2.05
N GLY A 103 -8.15 6.25 1.47
CA GLY A 103 -8.15 6.85 0.13
C GLY A 103 -8.34 5.80 -0.97
N LEU A 104 -7.63 4.69 -0.92
CA LEU A 104 -7.81 3.56 -1.84
C LEU A 104 -9.23 3.00 -1.73
N HIS A 105 -9.78 2.93 -0.52
CA HIS A 105 -11.17 2.53 -0.32
C HIS A 105 -12.17 3.47 -0.99
N GLN A 106 -12.01 4.78 -0.79
CA GLN A 106 -12.87 5.79 -1.43
C GLN A 106 -12.76 5.81 -2.96
N THR A 107 -11.62 5.39 -3.51
CA THR A 107 -11.42 5.31 -4.97
C THR A 107 -11.93 4.02 -5.59
N GLY A 108 -12.30 3.02 -4.78
CA GLY A 108 -12.96 1.79 -5.22
C GLY A 108 -12.16 0.50 -5.08
N TYR A 109 -11.10 0.50 -4.26
CA TYR A 109 -10.39 -0.71 -3.84
C TYR A 109 -10.94 -1.19 -2.50
N ALA A 110 -11.47 -2.41 -2.42
CA ALA A 110 -11.94 -2.94 -1.14
C ALA A 110 -10.79 -3.02 -0.12
N TYR A 111 -11.07 -2.89 1.17
CA TYR A 111 -10.09 -3.24 2.20
C TYR A 111 -9.74 -4.73 2.08
N CYS A 112 -8.48 -5.08 2.34
CA CYS A 112 -8.07 -6.48 2.37
C CYS A 112 -8.62 -7.17 3.62
N ASP A 113 -9.41 -8.23 3.42
CA ASP A 113 -9.98 -9.06 4.50
C ASP A 113 -8.89 -9.69 5.37
N GLY A 114 -7.71 -9.95 4.78
CA GLY A 114 -6.52 -10.46 5.46
C GLY A 114 -5.71 -9.41 6.23
N GLY A 115 -6.13 -8.14 6.19
CA GLY A 115 -5.49 -7.03 6.90
C GLY A 115 -4.09 -6.65 6.40
N VAL A 116 -3.78 -6.95 5.13
CA VAL A 116 -2.48 -6.69 4.48
C VAL A 116 -2.39 -5.24 4.01
N MET A 117 -2.37 -4.29 4.94
CA MET A 117 -2.39 -2.87 4.63
C MET A 117 -1.45 -2.11 5.56
N ALA A 118 -0.84 -1.03 5.08
CA ALA A 118 0.04 -0.17 5.88
C ALA A 118 -0.65 0.50 7.09
N SER A 119 -1.99 0.48 7.15
CA SER A 119 -2.78 0.87 8.33
C SER A 119 -2.68 -0.14 9.48
N ASN A 120 -2.16 -1.35 9.23
CA ASN A 120 -1.92 -2.39 10.20
C ASN A 120 -0.43 -2.38 10.64
N PRO A 121 -0.12 -2.30 11.94
CA PRO A 121 1.26 -2.34 12.45
C PRO A 121 2.07 -3.58 12.06
N LEU A 122 1.43 -4.67 11.61
CA LEU A 122 2.12 -5.82 11.05
C LEU A 122 2.84 -5.49 9.74
N TRP A 123 2.29 -4.56 8.94
CA TRP A 123 2.75 -4.16 7.61
C TRP A 123 3.35 -2.75 7.56
N CYS A 124 3.43 -2.06 8.70
CA CYS A 124 4.03 -0.74 8.83
C CYS A 124 5.01 -0.72 9.99
N LYS A 125 6.30 -0.84 9.69
CA LYS A 125 7.36 -1.00 10.70
C LYS A 125 8.67 -0.36 10.28
N SER A 126 9.53 -0.11 11.27
CA SER A 126 10.91 0.26 10.98
C SER A 126 11.69 -0.89 10.36
N MET A 127 12.76 -0.60 9.63
CA MET A 127 13.60 -1.61 8.98
C MET A 127 14.15 -2.67 9.97
N PRO A 128 14.67 -2.32 11.16
CA PRO A 128 15.12 -3.32 12.12
C PRO A 128 13.99 -4.24 12.62
N GLU A 129 12.78 -3.71 12.79
CA GLU A 129 11.63 -4.50 13.22
C GLU A 129 11.13 -5.44 12.11
N TRP A 130 11.17 -5.00 10.85
CA TRP A 130 10.89 -5.85 9.70
C TRP A 130 11.86 -7.03 9.60
N MET A 131 13.17 -6.78 9.78
CA MET A 131 14.17 -7.85 9.80
C MET A 131 13.90 -8.87 10.90
N LEU A 132 13.54 -8.40 12.10
CA LEU A 132 13.17 -9.27 13.22
C LEU A 132 11.89 -10.06 12.93
N GLN A 133 10.87 -9.42 12.37
CA GLN A 133 9.61 -10.06 12.00
C GLN A 133 9.80 -11.17 10.97
N LEU A 134 10.57 -10.91 9.90
CA LEU A 134 10.89 -11.92 8.88
C LEU A 134 11.64 -13.10 9.49
N ALA A 135 12.65 -12.84 10.33
CA ALA A 135 13.39 -13.89 11.02
C ALA A 135 12.47 -14.74 11.92
N ASN A 136 11.52 -14.11 12.60
CA ASN A 136 10.53 -14.80 13.43
C ASN A 136 9.58 -15.65 12.59
N TRP A 137 9.01 -15.12 11.50
CA TRP A 137 8.13 -15.91 10.63
C TRP A 137 8.84 -17.14 10.04
N ILE A 138 10.11 -16.99 9.61
CA ILE A 138 10.92 -18.10 9.11
C ILE A 138 11.14 -19.14 10.21
N LYS A 139 11.49 -18.70 11.43
CA LYS A 139 11.77 -19.60 12.55
C LYS A 139 10.54 -20.31 13.08
N GLU A 140 9.41 -19.62 13.18
CA GLU A 140 8.16 -20.14 13.72
C GLU A 140 7.57 -21.21 12.80
N SER A 141 7.61 -20.97 11.47
CA SER A 141 7.09 -21.91 10.46
C SER A 141 5.64 -22.37 10.70
N SER A 142 4.82 -21.55 11.38
CA SER A 142 3.38 -21.74 11.48
C SER A 142 2.69 -21.45 10.15
N TRP A 143 1.45 -21.93 9.98
CA TRP A 143 0.68 -21.67 8.76
C TRP A 143 0.54 -20.15 8.51
N GLU A 144 0.21 -19.38 9.54
CA GLU A 144 0.12 -17.92 9.49
C GLU A 144 1.45 -17.26 9.12
N SER A 145 2.57 -17.70 9.72
CA SER A 145 3.89 -17.15 9.42
C SER A 145 4.30 -17.43 7.97
N ILE A 146 4.06 -18.64 7.48
CA ILE A 146 4.32 -19.02 6.09
C ILE A 146 3.43 -18.20 5.15
N ARG A 147 2.14 -18.03 5.49
CA ARG A 147 1.21 -17.20 4.72
C ARG A 147 1.71 -15.76 4.60
N HIS A 148 2.15 -15.14 5.71
CA HIS A 148 2.68 -13.78 5.67
C HIS A 148 3.97 -13.67 4.86
N LEU A 149 4.86 -14.66 4.94
CA LEU A 149 6.07 -14.70 4.12
C LEU A 149 5.74 -14.78 2.63
N LEU A 150 4.79 -15.63 2.24
CA LEU A 150 4.38 -15.75 0.83
C LEU A 150 3.79 -14.43 0.31
N ILE A 151 2.94 -13.77 1.09
CA ILE A 151 2.39 -12.45 0.74
C ILE A 151 3.50 -11.41 0.61
N PHE A 152 4.45 -11.38 1.55
CA PHE A 152 5.58 -10.45 1.48
C PHE A 152 6.46 -10.72 0.24
N MET A 153 6.58 -11.99 -0.18
CA MET A 153 7.32 -12.39 -1.38
C MET A 153 6.60 -12.10 -2.70
N ASP A 154 5.31 -11.76 -2.69
CA ASP A 154 4.58 -11.34 -3.90
C ASP A 154 5.10 -10.01 -4.47
N TRP A 155 5.92 -9.29 -3.71
CA TRP A 155 6.51 -7.99 -4.06
C TRP A 155 7.57 -8.11 -5.18
N PRO A 156 7.34 -7.60 -6.41
CA PRO A 156 8.34 -7.68 -7.46
C PRO A 156 8.94 -6.30 -7.81
N TYR A 157 8.36 -5.15 -7.40
CA TYR A 157 8.84 -3.82 -7.79
C TYR A 157 8.45 -2.70 -6.79
N LEU A 158 9.42 -1.83 -6.46
CA LEU A 158 9.22 -0.61 -5.66
C LEU A 158 8.32 0.41 -6.35
N ILE A 159 7.30 0.88 -5.65
CA ILE A 159 6.59 2.13 -5.93
C ILE A 159 6.93 3.09 -4.78
N TRP A 160 8.10 3.73 -4.91
CA TRP A 160 8.65 4.79 -4.05
C TRP A 160 8.96 4.43 -2.59
#